data_AF-A0A9P8G825-F1
#
_entry.id   AF-A0A9P8G825-F1
#
_cell.length_a   1.000
_cell.length_b   1.000
_cell.length_c   1.000
_cell.angle_alpha   90.00
_cell.angle_beta   90.00
_cell.angle_gamma   90.00
#
_symmetry.space_group_name_H-M   'P 1'
#
loop_
_entity.id
_entity.type
_entity.pdbx_description
1 polymer ?
#
loop_
_entity_poly.entity_id
_entity_poly.type
_entity_poly.pdbx_seq_one_letter_code
_entity_poly.pdbx_strand_id
1 'polypeptide(L)'
;MPRTKQTPRPPRIKFHHDELTTPLTKARQTSIRMPDLRRDHVSSALFILDKVPQTIIDEVIMKNRGHTGGYFFWLAEDTFDSLPSNDTDGSVKLTIPSDWVSHFIGKTVEDAFRFIATVPLDTSLDRQFIAVLDSRLYREKDWLVIYRIDEQREITSIPCKAELTNMQLHSYQNHNWPIFMDDWLRDGKPVQR
;
A
#
# COMPACT_ATOMS: atom_id res chain seq x y z
N MET A 1 -45.86 1.80 19.77
CA MET A 1 -44.61 1.09 19.39
C MET A 1 -43.54 1.40 20.43
N PRO A 2 -42.84 0.40 21.01
CA PRO A 2 -41.77 0.65 21.98
C PRO A 2 -40.48 1.05 21.26
N ARG A 3 -39.89 2.18 21.66
CA ARG A 3 -38.58 2.66 21.21
C ARG A 3 -37.51 1.72 21.79
N THR A 4 -36.82 0.98 20.94
CA THR A 4 -35.61 0.23 21.31
C THR A 4 -34.57 1.22 21.85
N LYS A 5 -34.19 1.07 23.12
CA LYS A 5 -33.09 1.82 23.73
C LYS A 5 -31.81 1.42 23.01
N GLN A 6 -31.20 2.35 22.27
CA GLN A 6 -29.86 2.17 21.72
C GLN A 6 -28.90 1.94 22.89
N THR A 7 -28.26 0.78 22.90
CA THR A 7 -27.15 0.50 23.82
C THR A 7 -26.04 1.52 23.57
N PRO A 8 -25.43 2.10 24.62
CA PRO A 8 -24.28 2.99 24.46
C PRO A 8 -23.21 2.27 23.64
N ARG A 9 -22.71 2.92 22.59
CA ARG A 9 -21.54 2.39 21.86
C ARG A 9 -20.41 2.21 22.89
N PRO A 10 -19.72 1.05 22.90
CA PRO A 10 -18.57 0.87 23.78
C PRO A 10 -17.56 1.99 23.52
N PRO A 11 -16.87 2.48 24.57
CA PRO A 11 -15.85 3.50 24.42
C PRO A 11 -14.81 3.02 23.40
N ARG A 12 -14.49 3.89 22.44
CA ARG A 12 -13.47 3.58 21.43
C ARG A 12 -12.14 3.40 22.15
N ILE A 13 -11.55 2.22 22.06
CA ILE A 13 -10.17 1.98 22.49
C ILE A 13 -9.29 2.87 21.62
N LYS A 14 -8.58 3.81 22.26
CA LYS A 14 -7.54 4.60 21.59
C LYS A 14 -6.37 3.67 21.34
N PHE A 15 -5.92 3.60 20.09
CA PHE A 15 -4.69 2.91 19.78
C PHE A 15 -3.50 3.74 20.26
N HIS A 16 -2.52 3.04 20.83
CA HIS A 16 -1.27 3.64 21.26
C HIS A 16 -0.22 3.29 20.21
N HIS A 17 0.36 4.32 19.58
CA HIS A 17 1.47 4.11 18.66
C HIS A 17 2.65 3.48 19.39
N ASP A 18 3.16 2.40 18.83
CA ASP A 18 4.32 1.63 19.31
C ASP A 18 5.54 1.91 18.41
N GLU A 19 6.69 1.30 18.72
CA GLU A 19 7.91 1.47 17.93
C GLU A 19 7.76 0.99 16.47
N LEU A 20 6.82 0.09 16.19
CA LEU A 20 6.54 -0.42 14.85
C LEU A 20 5.80 0.61 13.99
N THR A 21 4.91 1.37 14.62
CA THR A 21 3.96 2.25 13.94
C THR A 21 4.30 3.73 14.06
N THR A 22 5.14 4.11 15.03
CA THR A 22 5.64 5.48 15.22
C THR A 22 6.37 6.03 13.98
N PRO A 23 7.19 5.24 13.24
CA PRO A 23 7.79 5.73 12.01
C PRO A 23 6.78 6.03 10.89
N LEU A 24 5.56 5.49 10.99
CA LEU A 24 4.46 5.66 10.03
C LEU A 24 3.56 6.86 10.33
N THR A 25 3.62 7.42 11.54
CA THR A 25 2.78 8.57 11.94
C THR A 25 3.38 9.92 11.57
N LYS A 26 4.64 9.95 11.11
CA LYS A 26 5.34 11.17 10.75
C LYS A 26 5.37 11.35 9.25
N ALA A 27 4.70 12.40 8.79
CA ALA A 27 4.84 12.91 7.43
C ALA A 27 6.30 13.31 7.17
N ARG A 28 6.77 13.12 5.93
CA ARG A 28 8.15 13.36 5.53
C ARG A 28 8.20 14.24 4.30
N GLN A 29 8.90 15.36 4.40
CA GLN A 29 9.17 16.21 3.25
C GLN A 29 10.27 15.59 2.38
N THR A 30 10.10 15.65 1.06
CA THR A 30 11.05 15.10 0.10
C THR A 30 11.32 16.04 -1.07
N SER A 31 12.45 15.86 -1.75
CA SER A 31 12.79 16.58 -2.97
C SER A 31 12.20 15.97 -4.23
N ILE A 32 11.60 14.77 -4.13
CA ILE A 32 11.05 14.01 -5.25
C ILE A 32 9.90 14.79 -5.90
N ARG A 33 9.96 14.96 -7.22
CA ARG A 33 8.86 15.48 -8.03
C ARG A 33 8.24 14.32 -8.78
N MET A 34 7.01 13.99 -8.43
CA MET A 34 6.32 12.90 -9.11
C MET A 34 5.72 13.43 -10.43
N PRO A 35 6.06 12.84 -11.59
CA PRO A 35 5.45 13.22 -12.84
C PRO A 35 4.01 12.68 -12.92
N ASP A 36 3.14 13.47 -13.54
CA ASP A 36 1.75 13.15 -13.89
C ASP A 36 1.01 12.21 -12.91
N LEU A 37 0.42 12.79 -11.86
CA LEU A 37 -0.34 12.06 -10.83
C LEU A 37 -1.72 11.56 -11.32
N ARG A 38 -1.95 11.45 -12.64
CA ARG A 38 -3.18 10.90 -13.22
C ARG A 38 -3.30 9.40 -12.93
N ARG A 39 -4.53 8.96 -12.67
CA ARG A 39 -4.85 7.61 -12.16
C ARG A 39 -5.85 6.87 -13.04
N ASP A 40 -5.50 6.65 -14.29
CA ASP A 40 -6.39 5.88 -15.19
C ASP A 40 -6.01 4.39 -15.15
N HIS A 41 -6.89 3.57 -14.56
CA HIS A 41 -6.87 2.08 -14.53
C HIS A 41 -5.51 1.43 -14.24
N VAL A 42 -4.98 1.73 -13.07
CA VAL A 42 -3.56 1.57 -12.80
C VAL A 42 -3.23 0.41 -11.85
N SER A 43 -2.21 -0.38 -12.18
CA SER A 43 -1.62 -1.32 -11.23
C SER A 43 -0.96 -0.56 -10.07
N SER A 44 -0.87 -1.19 -8.90
CA SER A 44 -0.15 -0.65 -7.75
C SER A 44 1.20 -1.36 -7.58
N ALA A 45 2.26 -0.60 -7.26
CA ALA A 45 3.55 -1.18 -6.97
C ALA A 45 3.61 -1.74 -5.54
N LEU A 46 4.10 -2.97 -5.40
CA LEU A 46 4.42 -3.60 -4.12
C LEU A 46 5.94 -3.70 -3.96
N PHE A 47 6.49 -2.98 -2.98
CA PHE A 47 7.91 -2.98 -2.66
C PHE A 47 8.23 -3.87 -1.47
N ILE A 48 9.37 -4.57 -1.57
CA ILE A 48 9.95 -5.38 -0.50
C ILE A 48 11.28 -4.72 -0.10
N LEU A 49 11.26 -3.91 0.97
CA LEU A 49 12.42 -3.12 1.39
C LEU A 49 13.33 -3.84 2.40
N ASP A 50 12.88 -4.97 2.94
CA ASP A 50 13.61 -5.82 3.87
C ASP A 50 13.52 -7.30 3.45
N LYS A 51 14.29 -8.19 4.08
CA LYS A 51 14.27 -9.63 3.83
C LYS A 51 12.93 -10.23 4.27
N VAL A 52 12.04 -10.43 3.29
CA VAL A 52 10.75 -11.10 3.47
C VAL A 52 10.83 -12.49 2.84
N PRO A 53 10.46 -13.57 3.55
CA PRO A 53 10.34 -14.89 2.94
C PRO A 53 9.31 -14.89 1.81
N GLN A 54 9.63 -15.58 0.71
CA GLN A 54 8.76 -15.68 -0.46
C GLN A 54 7.35 -16.16 -0.12
N THR A 55 7.21 -17.09 0.84
CA THR A 55 5.90 -17.59 1.29
C THR A 55 4.98 -16.49 1.82
N ILE A 56 5.53 -15.44 2.44
CA ILE A 56 4.76 -14.28 2.92
C ILE A 56 4.35 -13.40 1.74
N ILE A 57 5.22 -13.23 0.76
CA ILE A 57 4.93 -12.46 -0.46
C ILE A 57 3.79 -13.13 -1.23
N ASP A 58 3.89 -14.44 -1.43
CA ASP A 58 2.85 -15.26 -2.07
C ASP A 58 1.51 -15.16 -1.31
N GLU A 59 1.54 -15.24 0.02
CA GLU A 59 0.35 -15.11 0.87
C GLU A 59 -0.33 -13.74 0.69
N VAL A 60 0.44 -12.65 0.70
CA VAL A 60 -0.06 -11.29 0.50
C VAL A 60 -0.72 -11.13 -0.86
N ILE A 61 -0.07 -11.61 -1.92
CA ILE A 61 -0.58 -11.53 -3.29
C ILE A 61 -1.88 -12.31 -3.39
N MET A 62 -1.94 -13.52 -2.82
CA MET A 62 -3.14 -14.36 -2.84
C MET A 62 -4.29 -13.78 -2.00
N LYS A 63 -4.03 -13.20 -0.83
CA LYS A 63 -5.03 -12.51 0.00
C LYS A 63 -5.69 -11.36 -0.76
N ASN A 64 -4.90 -10.51 -1.42
CA ASN A 64 -5.42 -9.37 -2.18
C ASN A 64 -6.25 -9.82 -3.39
N ARG A 65 -5.80 -10.86 -4.10
CA ARG A 65 -6.57 -11.45 -5.20
C ARG A 65 -7.92 -11.97 -4.71
N GLY A 66 -7.94 -12.71 -3.59
CA GLY A 66 -9.17 -13.24 -3.02
C GLY A 66 -10.22 -12.16 -2.72
N HIS A 67 -9.77 -10.95 -2.38
CA HIS A 67 -10.65 -9.83 -2.05
C HIS A 67 -11.07 -9.00 -3.26
N THR A 68 -10.19 -8.83 -4.26
CA THR A 68 -10.42 -7.94 -5.41
C THR A 68 -10.86 -8.66 -6.68
N GLY A 69 -10.73 -9.98 -6.74
CA GLY A 69 -11.04 -10.79 -7.93
C GLY A 69 -9.92 -10.81 -8.98
N GLY A 70 -8.86 -10.00 -8.82
CA GLY A 70 -7.75 -9.87 -9.79
C GLY A 70 -6.39 -9.63 -9.12
N TYR A 71 -5.33 -9.66 -9.92
CA TYR A 71 -3.98 -9.32 -9.47
C TYR A 71 -3.66 -7.87 -9.84
N PHE A 72 -3.80 -6.93 -8.91
CA PHE A 72 -3.45 -5.52 -9.17
C PHE A 72 -2.17 -5.05 -8.46
N PHE A 73 -1.42 -5.98 -7.85
CA PHE A 73 -0.05 -5.71 -7.45
C PHE A 73 0.91 -6.11 -8.54
N TRP A 74 1.73 -5.15 -8.94
CA TRP A 74 3.00 -5.42 -9.59
C TRP A 74 4.08 -5.49 -8.51
N LEU A 75 4.80 -6.61 -8.45
CA LEU A 75 5.95 -6.75 -7.55
C LEU A 75 7.11 -5.94 -8.13
N ALA A 76 7.61 -4.97 -7.36
CA ALA A 76 8.58 -4.01 -7.85
C ALA A 76 9.94 -4.68 -8.17
N GLU A 77 10.34 -4.54 -9.44
CA GLU A 77 11.63 -4.95 -9.98
C GLU A 77 12.51 -3.74 -10.30
N ASP A 78 13.76 -3.98 -10.70
CA ASP A 78 14.69 -2.94 -11.16
C ASP A 78 14.38 -2.39 -12.56
N THR A 79 13.46 -3.04 -13.28
CA THR A 79 12.96 -2.65 -14.60
C THR A 79 11.43 -2.71 -14.65
N PHE A 80 10.84 -2.12 -15.69
CA PHE A 80 9.39 -2.03 -15.86
C PHE A 80 8.84 -3.12 -16.82
N ASP A 81 9.70 -4.00 -17.32
CA ASP A 81 9.37 -4.98 -18.37
C ASP A 81 8.34 -6.03 -17.91
N SER A 82 8.25 -6.25 -16.59
CA SER A 82 7.30 -7.19 -15.97
C SER A 82 5.94 -6.54 -15.63
N LEU A 83 5.76 -5.26 -15.92
CA LEU A 83 4.45 -4.61 -15.72
C LEU A 83 3.42 -5.22 -16.67
N PRO A 84 2.22 -5.57 -16.17
CA PRO A 84 1.17 -6.08 -17.03
C PRO A 84 0.77 -5.03 -18.08
N SER A 85 0.69 -5.45 -19.33
CA SER A 85 0.21 -4.61 -20.42
C SER A 85 -1.27 -4.29 -20.21
N ASN A 86 -1.74 -3.12 -20.65
CA ASN A 86 -3.15 -2.69 -20.54
C ASN A 86 -4.16 -3.69 -21.14
N ASP A 87 -3.72 -4.56 -22.06
CA ASP A 87 -4.54 -5.58 -22.72
C ASP A 87 -4.59 -6.92 -21.97
N THR A 88 -3.88 -7.05 -20.85
CA THR A 88 -3.83 -8.30 -20.09
C THR A 88 -5.03 -8.34 -19.15
N ASP A 89 -5.98 -9.21 -19.44
CA ASP A 89 -7.07 -9.56 -18.51
C ASP A 89 -6.43 -9.91 -17.16
N GLY A 90 -6.71 -9.10 -16.11
CA GLY A 90 -5.96 -8.91 -14.85
C GLY A 90 -5.84 -10.13 -13.93
N SER A 91 -5.56 -11.27 -14.52
CA SER A 91 -5.74 -12.62 -14.01
C SER A 91 -4.45 -13.45 -14.11
N VAL A 92 -3.39 -12.93 -14.73
CA VAL A 92 -2.12 -13.64 -14.85
C VAL A 92 -1.49 -13.73 -13.46
N LYS A 93 -1.46 -14.96 -12.94
CA LYS A 93 -0.78 -15.29 -11.69
C LYS A 93 0.69 -14.88 -11.79
N LEU A 94 1.09 -13.92 -10.96
CA LEU A 94 2.51 -13.63 -10.76
C LEU A 94 3.19 -14.91 -10.25
N THR A 95 4.01 -15.53 -11.09
CA THR A 95 4.82 -16.69 -10.69
C THR A 95 6.17 -16.15 -10.31
N ILE A 96 6.38 -15.93 -9.01
CA ILE A 96 7.65 -15.44 -8.47
C ILE A 96 8.65 -16.62 -8.50
N PRO A 97 9.80 -16.49 -9.17
CA PRO A 97 10.86 -17.50 -9.12
C PRO A 97 11.28 -17.82 -7.68
N SER A 98 11.67 -19.07 -7.40
CA SER A 98 12.06 -19.49 -6.04
C SER A 98 13.34 -18.82 -5.52
N ASP A 99 14.15 -18.30 -6.44
CA ASP A 99 15.40 -17.58 -6.21
C ASP A 99 15.23 -16.06 -6.34
N TRP A 100 13.99 -15.58 -6.48
CA TRP A 100 13.71 -14.15 -6.57
C TRP A 100 14.11 -13.41 -5.29
N VAL A 101 14.77 -12.27 -5.47
CA VAL A 101 15.15 -11.37 -4.40
C VAL A 101 14.87 -9.95 -4.84
N SER A 102 14.25 -9.15 -3.97
CA SER A 102 13.97 -7.77 -4.31
C SER A 102 15.23 -6.93 -4.45
N HIS A 103 15.30 -6.18 -5.55
CA HIS A 103 16.32 -5.17 -5.82
C HIS A 103 16.29 -3.98 -4.84
N PHE A 104 15.22 -3.87 -4.03
CA PHE A 104 15.01 -2.77 -3.09
C PHE A 104 15.34 -3.10 -1.63
N ILE A 105 15.91 -4.28 -1.34
CA ILE A 105 16.34 -4.61 0.02
C ILE A 105 17.37 -3.59 0.53
N GLY A 106 17.11 -3.03 1.71
CA GLY A 106 17.94 -2.00 2.33
C GLY A 106 17.74 -0.61 1.75
N LYS A 107 16.83 -0.43 0.79
CA LYS A 107 16.44 0.88 0.27
C LYS A 107 15.38 1.53 1.15
N THR A 108 15.28 2.85 1.02
CA THR A 108 14.26 3.66 1.71
C THR A 108 12.98 3.76 0.87
N VAL A 109 11.89 4.19 1.52
CA VAL A 109 10.63 4.53 0.83
C VAL A 109 10.86 5.68 -0.16
N GLU A 110 11.73 6.62 0.18
CA GLU A 110 12.14 7.71 -0.70
C GLU A 110 12.84 7.17 -1.96
N ASP A 111 13.66 6.12 -1.85
CA ASP A 111 14.27 5.46 -3.02
C ASP A 111 13.23 4.75 -3.89
N ALA A 112 12.23 4.11 -3.28
CA ALA A 112 11.10 3.52 -4.00
C ALA A 112 10.33 4.59 -4.80
N PHE A 113 9.99 5.73 -4.19
CA PHE A 113 9.35 6.83 -4.92
C PHE A 113 10.25 7.47 -5.98
N ARG A 114 11.57 7.56 -5.76
CA ARG A 114 12.51 8.01 -6.81
C ARG A 114 12.45 7.08 -8.02
N PHE A 115 12.41 5.77 -7.79
CA PHE A 115 12.29 4.79 -8.86
C PHE A 115 10.95 4.91 -9.58
N ILE A 116 9.84 5.02 -8.86
CA ILE A 116 8.51 5.25 -9.45
C ILE A 116 8.44 6.55 -10.27
N ALA A 117 9.17 7.60 -9.87
CA ALA A 117 9.24 8.83 -10.65
C ALA A 117 9.95 8.67 -12.01
N THR A 118 10.64 7.55 -12.25
CA THR A 118 11.29 7.22 -13.53
C THR A 118 10.41 6.38 -14.45
N VAL A 119 9.23 5.95 -14.01
CA VAL A 119 8.29 5.16 -14.81
C VAL A 119 7.88 5.94 -16.06
N PRO A 120 7.98 5.36 -17.28
CA PRO A 120 7.52 5.99 -18.52
C PRO A 120 6.06 6.45 -18.40
N LEU A 121 5.72 7.64 -18.91
CA LEU A 121 4.42 8.28 -18.66
C LEU A 121 3.22 7.51 -19.22
N ASP A 122 3.45 6.73 -20.28
CA ASP A 122 2.48 5.86 -20.94
C ASP A 122 2.22 4.54 -20.20
N THR A 123 3.04 4.21 -19.21
CA THR A 123 2.86 3.02 -18.37
C THR A 123 1.72 3.22 -17.36
N SER A 124 0.84 2.21 -17.29
CA SER A 124 -0.26 2.14 -16.32
C SER A 124 0.20 1.64 -14.94
N LEU A 125 0.99 2.48 -14.24
CA LEU A 125 1.42 2.27 -12.83
C LEU A 125 1.09 3.49 -11.95
N ASP A 126 0.51 3.27 -10.75
CA ASP A 126 0.14 4.36 -9.84
C ASP A 126 1.45 4.99 -9.32
N ARG A 127 1.67 6.26 -9.71
CA ARG A 127 2.86 7.01 -9.31
C ARG A 127 2.71 7.66 -7.94
N GLN A 128 1.48 7.83 -7.50
CA GLN A 128 1.16 8.55 -6.28
C GLN A 128 1.21 7.63 -5.06
N PHE A 129 0.85 6.36 -5.22
CA PHE A 129 0.79 5.40 -4.14
C PHE A 129 1.70 4.20 -4.38
N ILE A 130 2.32 3.73 -3.30
CA ILE A 130 3.03 2.46 -3.27
C ILE A 130 2.62 1.66 -2.03
N ALA A 131 2.62 0.34 -2.15
CA ALA A 131 2.53 -0.57 -1.01
C ALA A 131 3.93 -1.04 -0.63
N VAL A 132 4.19 -1.16 0.67
CA VAL A 132 5.42 -1.76 1.20
C VAL A 132 5.04 -2.90 2.14
N LEU A 133 5.66 -4.05 1.92
CA LEU A 133 5.55 -5.21 2.80
C LEU A 133 6.71 -5.21 3.80
N ASP A 134 6.37 -4.90 5.04
CA ASP A 134 7.26 -5.06 6.20
C ASP A 134 6.98 -6.43 6.85
N SER A 135 8.02 -7.27 6.94
CA SER A 135 7.88 -8.65 7.43
C SER A 135 7.35 -8.73 8.87
N ARG A 136 7.72 -7.76 9.71
CA ARG A 136 7.37 -7.75 11.13
C ARG A 136 5.94 -7.27 11.32
N LEU A 137 5.56 -6.15 10.69
CA LEU A 137 4.18 -5.65 10.69
C LEU A 137 3.20 -6.68 10.12
N TYR A 138 3.59 -7.37 9.06
CA TYR A 138 2.75 -8.41 8.48
C TYR A 138 2.56 -9.59 9.44
N ARG A 139 3.64 -10.13 10.01
CA ARG A 139 3.53 -11.30 10.92
C ARG A 139 2.77 -10.98 12.20
N GLU A 140 2.97 -9.79 12.76
CA GLU A 140 2.38 -9.43 14.04
C GLU A 140 0.94 -8.90 13.91
N LYS A 141 0.60 -8.26 12.78
CA LYS A 141 -0.66 -7.53 12.63
C LYS A 141 -1.44 -7.84 11.35
N ASP A 142 -0.88 -8.60 10.41
CA ASP A 142 -1.42 -8.85 9.06
C ASP A 142 -1.56 -7.56 8.23
N TRP A 143 -0.61 -6.63 8.41
CA TRP A 143 -0.65 -5.31 7.77
C TRP A 143 0.41 -5.15 6.67
N LEU A 144 0.02 -4.43 5.63
CA LEU A 144 0.92 -3.73 4.72
C LEU A 144 0.94 -2.25 5.08
N VAL A 145 1.94 -1.52 4.57
CA VAL A 145 1.98 -0.07 4.69
C VAL A 145 1.74 0.55 3.32
N ILE A 146 0.73 1.41 3.24
CA ILE A 146 0.46 2.21 2.05
C ILE A 146 1.16 3.55 2.25
N TYR A 147 2.00 3.92 1.31
CA TYR A 147 2.62 5.22 1.23
C TYR A 147 2.00 6.03 0.11
N ARG A 148 1.89 7.33 0.33
CA ARG A 148 1.43 8.32 -0.65
C ARG A 148 2.43 9.45 -0.72
N ILE A 149 2.74 9.91 -1.92
CA ILE A 149 3.37 11.21 -2.15
C ILE A 149 2.34 12.19 -2.73
N ASP A 150 2.33 13.43 -2.28
CA ASP A 150 1.44 14.47 -2.83
C ASP A 150 2.19 15.52 -3.68
N GLU A 151 1.44 16.46 -4.25
CA GLU A 151 1.97 17.55 -5.07
C GLU A 151 2.89 18.49 -4.27
N GLN A 152 2.71 18.55 -2.95
CA GLN A 152 3.53 19.30 -2.01
C GLN A 152 4.82 18.56 -1.64
N ARG A 153 5.06 17.36 -2.22
CA ARG A 153 6.23 16.51 -1.98
C ARG A 153 6.30 16.04 -0.53
N GLU A 154 5.14 15.78 0.05
CA GLU A 154 5.03 15.15 1.34
C GLU A 154 4.73 13.66 1.16
N ILE A 155 5.57 12.82 1.75
CA ILE A 155 5.32 11.39 1.89
C ILE A 155 4.58 11.17 3.20
N THR A 156 3.40 10.58 3.10
CA THR A 156 2.59 10.13 4.24
C THR A 156 2.33 8.64 4.13
N SER A 157 1.95 8.00 5.23
CA SER A 157 1.70 6.57 5.24
C SER A 157 0.62 6.16 6.22
N ILE A 158 -0.11 5.12 5.87
CA ILE A 158 -1.06 4.45 6.75
C ILE A 158 -0.86 2.93 6.66
N PRO A 159 -0.95 2.20 7.79
CA PRO A 159 -1.07 0.77 7.73
C PRO A 159 -2.45 0.36 7.21
N CYS A 160 -2.47 -0.69 6.42
CA CYS A 160 -3.68 -1.29 5.86
C CYS A 160 -3.65 -2.79 6.10
N LYS A 161 -4.81 -3.40 6.36
CA LYS A 161 -4.89 -4.86 6.32
C LYS A 161 -4.43 -5.37 4.96
N ALA A 162 -3.59 -6.40 4.96
CA ALA A 162 -2.99 -6.89 3.73
C ALA A 162 -4.06 -7.24 2.69
N GLU A 163 -5.12 -7.96 3.07
CA GLU A 163 -6.23 -8.35 2.17
C GLU A 163 -6.99 -7.17 1.53
N LEU A 164 -7.01 -6.00 2.18
CA LEU A 164 -7.76 -4.82 1.73
C LEU A 164 -6.91 -3.82 0.96
N THR A 165 -5.59 -3.97 1.00
CA THR A 165 -4.64 -2.93 0.57
C THR A 165 -4.90 -2.50 -0.87
N ASN A 166 -5.18 -3.46 -1.74
CA ASN A 166 -5.44 -3.19 -3.14
C ASN A 166 -6.77 -2.46 -3.38
N MET A 167 -7.87 -2.95 -2.80
CA MET A 167 -9.17 -2.27 -2.84
C MET A 167 -9.05 -0.81 -2.38
N GLN A 168 -8.24 -0.59 -1.35
CA GLN A 168 -8.00 0.72 -0.79
C GLN A 168 -7.19 1.64 -1.72
N LEU A 169 -6.10 1.14 -2.32
CA LEU A 169 -5.33 1.90 -3.32
C LEU A 169 -6.19 2.39 -4.49
N HIS A 170 -7.14 1.57 -4.93
CA HIS A 170 -8.10 1.93 -5.98
C HIS A 170 -9.26 2.81 -5.49
N SER A 171 -9.71 2.66 -4.23
CA SER A 171 -10.79 3.46 -3.64
C SER A 171 -10.33 4.84 -3.15
N TYR A 172 -9.02 5.01 -2.93
CA TYR A 172 -8.38 6.27 -2.58
C TYR A 172 -8.35 7.22 -3.76
N GLN A 173 -9.51 7.71 -4.18
CA GLN A 173 -9.55 9.06 -4.74
C GLN A 173 -8.88 10.00 -3.72
N ASN A 174 -8.03 10.92 -4.19
CA ASN A 174 -7.21 11.81 -3.37
C ASN A 174 -7.94 12.45 -2.17
N HIS A 175 -9.27 12.61 -2.25
CA HIS A 175 -10.10 13.23 -1.24
C HIS A 175 -10.29 12.42 0.05
N ASN A 176 -10.14 11.08 0.04
CA ASN A 176 -10.35 10.28 1.26
C ASN A 176 -9.08 10.09 2.10
N TRP A 177 -7.89 10.33 1.53
CA TRP A 177 -6.64 10.17 2.25
C TRP A 177 -6.58 10.96 3.58
N PRO A 178 -7.01 12.24 3.64
CA PRO A 178 -7.05 12.97 4.91
C PRO A 178 -7.93 12.30 5.97
N ILE A 179 -9.07 11.71 5.57
CA ILE A 179 -9.98 11.01 6.49
C ILE A 179 -9.29 9.78 7.10
N PHE A 180 -8.58 9.01 6.28
CA PHE A 180 -7.86 7.84 6.76
C PHE A 180 -6.66 8.21 7.63
N MET A 181 -5.96 9.29 7.30
CA MET A 181 -4.91 9.84 8.16
C MET A 181 -5.48 10.27 9.52
N ASP A 182 -6.61 10.98 9.54
CA ASP A 182 -7.27 11.38 10.78
C ASP A 182 -7.75 10.18 11.59
N ASP A 183 -8.34 9.17 10.95
CA ASP A 183 -8.77 7.93 11.61
C ASP A 183 -7.57 7.15 12.17
N TRP A 184 -6.45 7.11 11.43
CA TRP A 184 -5.20 6.52 11.90
C TRP A 184 -4.60 7.29 13.08
N LEU A 185 -4.53 8.62 13.02
CA LEU A 185 -3.98 9.44 14.11
C LEU A 185 -4.88 9.42 15.36
N ARG A 186 -6.20 9.33 15.18
CA ARG A 186 -7.18 9.36 16.27
C ARG A 186 -7.39 7.99 16.92
N ASP A 187 -7.62 6.98 16.09
CA ASP A 187 -8.07 5.67 16.52
C ASP A 187 -6.98 4.59 16.34
N GLY A 188 -5.89 4.88 15.60
CA GLY A 188 -4.80 3.97 15.21
C GLY A 188 -5.26 2.61 14.72
N LYS A 189 -6.39 2.63 14.02
CA LYS A 189 -6.89 1.46 13.32
C LYS A 189 -6.31 1.47 11.92
N PRO A 190 -5.80 0.34 11.43
CA PRO A 190 -5.51 0.20 10.02
C PRO A 190 -6.82 0.35 9.26
N VAL A 191 -6.73 0.57 7.96
CA VAL A 191 -7.94 0.55 7.14
C VAL A 191 -8.51 -0.88 7.12
N GLN A 192 -9.80 -1.00 7.48
CA GLN A 192 -10.48 -2.25 7.87
C GLN A 192 -11.76 -2.56 7.09
N ARG A 193 -12.24 -1.67 6.20
CA ARG A 193 -13.57 -1.77 5.59
C ARG A 193 -13.59 -1.34 4.15
#